data_AF-S7T358-F1
#
_entry.id   AF-S7T358-F1
#
_cell.length_a   1.000
_cell.length_b   1.000
_cell.length_c   1.000
_cell.angle_alpha   90.00
_cell.angle_beta   90.00
_cell.angle_gamma   90.00
#
_symmetry.space_group_name_H-M   'P 1'
#
loop_
_entity.id
_entity.type
_entity.pdbx_description
1 polymer ?
#
loop_
_entity_poly.entity_id
_entity_poly.type
_entity_poly.pdbx_seq_one_letter_code
_entity_poly.pdbx_strand_id
1 'polypeptide(L)'
;MTNPHAIDASKSAEANDSAAAIAALKAVMADFAAQKTAQEGEIRRLMDAEDPARGIFFARELHEARHEKMRLETEIQFCTARIRRLELGIVENLPPNLDRGFPF
;
A
#
# COMPACT_ATOMS: atom_id res chain seq x y z
N MET A 1 15.44 -35.21 24.20
CA MET A 1 13.96 -35.16 24.25
C MET A 1 13.54 -33.72 24.04
N THR A 2 13.24 -33.34 22.81
CA THR A 2 12.69 -32.01 22.49
C THR A 2 11.24 -31.95 22.98
N ASN A 3 10.94 -30.99 23.84
CA ASN A 3 9.65 -30.85 24.48
C ASN A 3 8.61 -30.39 23.43
N PRO A 4 7.58 -31.19 23.09
CA PRO A 4 6.68 -30.88 21.96
C PRO A 4 5.92 -29.56 22.12
N HIS A 5 5.70 -29.09 23.35
CA HIS A 5 5.02 -27.82 23.63
C HIS A 5 5.83 -26.56 23.33
N ALA A 6 7.17 -26.64 23.23
CA ALA A 6 7.99 -25.45 22.93
C ALA A 6 7.85 -25.00 21.46
N ILE A 7 7.57 -25.94 20.55
CA ILE A 7 7.41 -25.67 19.12
C ILE A 7 6.03 -25.03 18.86
N ASP A 8 4.99 -25.47 19.56
CA ASP A 8 3.65 -24.90 19.44
C ASP A 8 3.57 -23.45 19.93
N ALA A 9 4.27 -23.12 21.02
CA ALA A 9 4.32 -21.75 21.53
C ALA A 9 5.00 -20.79 20.54
N SER A 10 6.13 -21.18 19.95
CA SER A 10 6.85 -20.37 18.95
C SER A 10 6.01 -20.11 17.70
N LYS A 11 5.32 -21.14 17.20
CA LYS A 11 4.46 -21.02 16.02
C LYS A 11 3.22 -20.16 16.29
N SER A 12 2.67 -20.23 17.50
CA SER A 12 1.52 -19.40 17.91
C SER A 12 1.89 -17.91 18.07
N ALA A 13 3.13 -17.62 18.49
CA ALA A 13 3.63 -16.25 18.60
C ALA A 13 3.86 -15.62 17.22
N GLU A 14 4.49 -16.34 16.28
CA GLU A 14 4.71 -15.86 14.90
C GLU A 14 3.40 -15.67 14.11
N ALA A 15 2.42 -16.55 14.33
CA ALA A 15 1.09 -16.41 13.75
C ALA A 15 0.34 -15.18 14.28
N ASN A 16 0.47 -14.88 15.58
CA ASN A 16 -0.11 -13.68 16.18
C ASN A 16 0.55 -12.39 15.69
N ASP A 17 1.88 -12.39 15.51
CA ASP A 17 2.61 -11.25 14.96
C ASP A 17 2.23 -10.99 13.50
N SER A 18 2.11 -12.05 12.70
CA SER A 18 1.65 -11.97 11.30
C SER A 18 0.20 -11.47 11.21
N ALA A 19 -0.69 -11.91 12.12
CA ALA A 19 -2.08 -11.45 12.15
C ALA A 19 -2.18 -9.94 12.50
N ALA A 20 -1.38 -9.47 13.45
CA ALA A 20 -1.30 -8.05 13.80
C ALA A 20 -0.77 -7.20 12.63
N ALA A 21 0.29 -7.67 11.96
CA ALA A 21 0.85 -7.01 10.78
C ALA A 21 -0.15 -6.93 9.62
N ILE A 22 -0.90 -8.01 9.36
CA ILE A 22 -1.96 -8.03 8.34
C ILE A 22 -3.06 -7.01 8.70
N ALA A 23 -3.49 -6.94 9.97
CA ALA A 23 -4.50 -5.99 10.40
C ALA A 23 -4.05 -4.53 10.20
N ALA A 24 -2.80 -4.22 10.55
CA ALA A 24 -2.21 -2.90 10.32
C ALA A 24 -2.16 -2.54 8.82
N LEU A 25 -1.71 -3.46 7.97
CA LEU A 25 -1.68 -3.26 6.52
C LEU A 25 -3.08 -3.05 5.92
N LYS A 26 -4.10 -3.75 6.43
CA LYS A 26 -5.49 -3.55 6.00
C LYS A 26 -6.01 -2.16 6.39
N ALA A 27 -5.66 -1.66 7.58
CA ALA A 27 -6.04 -0.31 8.00
C ALA A 27 -5.40 0.76 7.12
N VAL A 28 -4.10 0.63 6.85
CA VAL A 28 -3.36 1.51 5.93
C VAL A 28 -3.95 1.48 4.51
N MET A 29 -4.26 0.29 4.01
CA MET A 29 -4.87 0.12 2.69
C MET A 29 -6.27 0.77 2.61
N ALA A 30 -7.06 0.72 3.68
CA ALA A 30 -8.36 1.39 3.75
C ALA A 30 -8.21 2.92 3.71
N ASP A 31 -7.21 3.47 4.40
CA ASP A 31 -6.89 4.89 4.35
C ASP A 31 -6.47 5.33 2.94
N PHE A 32 -5.55 4.59 2.30
CA PHE A 32 -5.17 4.86 0.91
C PHE A 32 -6.35 4.78 -0.06
N ALA A 33 -7.28 3.83 0.15
CA ALA A 33 -8.48 3.74 -0.67
C ALA A 33 -9.41 4.96 -0.50
N ALA A 34 -9.55 5.47 0.72
CA ALA A 34 -10.31 6.68 1.00
C ALA A 34 -9.67 7.91 0.34
N GLN A 35 -8.35 8.07 0.47
CA GLN A 35 -7.60 9.15 -0.17
C GLN A 35 -7.68 9.07 -1.70
N LYS A 36 -7.59 7.87 -2.27
CA LYS A 36 -7.74 7.66 -3.72
C LYS A 36 -9.12 8.12 -4.20
N THR A 37 -10.17 7.75 -3.47
CA THR A 37 -11.55 8.15 -3.79
C THR A 37 -11.69 9.68 -3.72
N ALA A 38 -11.03 10.34 -2.77
CA ALA A 38 -11.00 11.79 -2.69
C ALA A 38 -10.31 12.43 -3.92
N GLN A 39 -9.17 11.88 -4.37
CA GLN A 39 -8.49 12.35 -5.59
C GLN A 39 -9.34 12.14 -6.85
N GLU A 40 -10.09 11.03 -6.95
CA GLU A 40 -11.04 10.81 -8.05
C GLU A 40 -12.17 11.85 -8.06
N GLY A 41 -12.68 12.21 -6.88
CA GLY A 41 -13.63 13.30 -6.72
C GLY A 41 -13.06 14.66 -7.15
N GLU A 42 -11.82 14.94 -6.78
CA GLU A 42 -11.13 16.18 -7.15
C GLU A 42 -10.88 16.28 -8.65
N ILE A 43 -10.41 15.20 -9.28
CA ILE A 43 -10.26 15.12 -10.74
C ILE A 43 -11.57 15.47 -11.44
N ARG A 44 -12.69 14.89 -10.96
CA ARG A 44 -14.00 15.16 -11.55
C ARG A 44 -14.43 16.61 -11.35
N ARG A 45 -14.25 17.14 -10.14
CA ARG A 45 -14.54 18.55 -9.83
C ARG A 45 -13.76 19.50 -10.73
N LEU A 46 -12.47 19.25 -10.94
CA LEU A 46 -11.61 20.07 -11.79
C LEU A 46 -12.06 20.01 -13.26
N MET A 47 -12.35 18.82 -13.78
CA MET A 47 -12.85 18.64 -15.15
C MET A 47 -14.19 19.35 -15.37
N ASP A 48 -15.13 19.23 -14.41
CA ASP A 48 -16.44 19.88 -14.50
C ASP A 48 -16.35 21.42 -14.38
N ALA A 49 -15.27 21.93 -13.77
CA ALA A 49 -15.02 23.36 -13.62
C ALA A 49 -14.27 24.00 -14.80
N GLU A 50 -13.70 23.20 -15.72
CA GLU A 50 -13.03 23.75 -16.91
C GLU A 50 -14.06 24.43 -17.82
N ASP A 51 -13.70 25.63 -18.30
CA ASP A 51 -14.49 26.36 -19.30
C ASP A 51 -13.55 26.82 -20.42
N PRO A 52 -13.43 26.00 -21.49
CA PRO A 52 -12.58 26.33 -22.62
C PRO A 52 -13.00 27.62 -23.35
N ALA A 53 -14.28 27.97 -23.33
CA ALA A 53 -14.77 29.18 -23.99
C ALA A 53 -14.31 30.45 -23.25
N ARG A 54 -14.07 30.34 -21.94
CA ARG A 54 -13.52 31.42 -21.09
C ARG A 54 -12.03 31.27 -20.81
N GLY A 55 -11.37 30.27 -21.40
CA GLY A 55 -9.95 29.99 -21.20
C GLY A 55 -9.59 29.47 -19.80
N ILE A 56 -10.54 28.89 -19.08
CA ILE A 56 -10.33 28.33 -17.73
C ILE A 56 -9.93 26.86 -17.87
N PHE A 57 -8.69 26.54 -17.47
CA PHE A 57 -8.13 25.19 -17.51
C PHE A 57 -7.40 24.90 -16.20
N PHE A 58 -7.43 23.63 -15.76
CA PHE A 58 -6.81 23.17 -14.52
C PHE A 58 -5.76 22.09 -14.79
N ALA A 59 -4.99 22.22 -15.88
CA ALA A 59 -4.11 21.17 -16.38
C ALA A 59 -3.08 20.68 -15.35
N ARG A 60 -2.50 21.60 -14.55
CA ARG A 60 -1.51 21.25 -13.53
C ARG A 60 -2.17 20.51 -12.36
N GLU A 61 -3.27 21.06 -11.85
CA GLU A 61 -4.02 20.50 -10.72
C GLU A 61 -4.57 19.11 -11.07
N LEU A 62 -5.06 18.94 -12.30
CA LEU A 62 -5.53 17.67 -12.83
C LEU A 62 -4.39 16.65 -12.95
N HIS A 63 -3.21 17.08 -13.39
CA HIS A 63 -2.03 16.24 -13.46
C HIS A 63 -1.57 15.79 -12.07
N GLU A 64 -1.49 16.70 -11.11
CA GLU A 64 -1.11 16.42 -9.73
C GLU A 64 -2.09 15.42 -9.07
N ALA A 65 -3.40 15.65 -9.19
CA ALA A 65 -4.41 14.76 -8.64
C ALA A 65 -4.37 13.36 -9.28
N ARG A 66 -4.13 13.27 -10.59
CA ARG A 66 -3.94 11.98 -11.30
C ARG A 66 -2.69 11.26 -10.84
N HIS A 67 -1.59 11.98 -10.67
CA HIS A 67 -0.33 11.40 -10.21
C HIS A 67 -0.48 10.86 -8.77
N GLU A 68 -1.13 11.62 -7.89
CA GLU A 68 -1.36 11.19 -6.51
C GLU A 68 -2.28 9.97 -6.45
N LYS A 69 -3.34 9.94 -7.25
CA LYS A 69 -4.17 8.73 -7.43
C LYS A 69 -3.32 7.51 -7.83
N MET A 70 -2.42 7.66 -8.80
CA MET A 70 -1.54 6.57 -9.25
C MET A 70 -0.56 6.10 -8.16
N ARG A 71 -0.01 7.05 -7.39
CA ARG A 71 0.83 6.73 -6.22
C ARG A 71 0.04 5.88 -5.22
N LEU A 72 -1.16 6.31 -4.85
CA LEU A 72 -2.02 5.60 -3.90
C LEU A 72 -2.42 4.19 -4.40
N GLU A 73 -2.71 4.03 -5.69
CA GLU A 73 -2.97 2.72 -6.29
C GLU A 73 -1.77 1.77 -6.15
N THR A 74 -0.56 2.31 -6.34
CA THR A 74 0.69 1.56 -6.19
C THR A 74 0.90 1.13 -4.73
N GLU A 75 0.68 2.02 -3.77
CA GLU A 75 0.79 1.71 -2.34
C GLU A 75 -0.20 0.61 -1.91
N ILE A 76 -1.44 0.64 -2.43
CA ILE A 76 -2.44 -0.40 -2.21
C ILE A 76 -1.96 -1.76 -2.76
N GLN A 77 -1.31 -1.77 -3.93
CA GLN A 77 -0.75 -2.99 -4.50
C GLN A 77 0.38 -3.56 -3.64
N PHE A 78 1.27 -2.69 -3.13
CA PHE A 78 2.33 -3.11 -2.20
C PHE A 78 1.75 -3.70 -0.90
N CYS A 79 0.76 -3.04 -0.30
CA CYS A 79 0.07 -3.55 0.90
C CYS A 79 -0.57 -4.92 0.62
N THR A 80 -1.24 -5.07 -0.52
CA THR A 80 -1.88 -6.32 -0.95
C THR A 80 -0.85 -7.43 -1.13
N ALA A 81 0.28 -7.15 -1.78
CA ALA A 81 1.34 -8.11 -1.98
C ALA A 81 1.97 -8.55 -0.65
N ARG A 82 2.16 -7.62 0.29
CA ARG A 82 2.71 -7.89 1.62
C ARG A 82 1.76 -8.73 2.47
N ILE A 83 0.47 -8.43 2.46
CA ILE A 83 -0.56 -9.27 3.11
C ILE A 83 -0.52 -10.70 2.57
N ARG A 84 -0.53 -10.87 1.24
CA ARG A 84 -0.47 -12.21 0.61
C ARG A 84 0.78 -12.99 1.03
N ARG A 85 1.93 -12.33 1.16
CA ARG A 85 3.17 -12.97 1.63
C ARG A 85 3.07 -13.43 3.08
N LEU A 86 2.53 -12.58 3.97
CA LEU A 86 2.29 -12.93 5.37
C LEU A 86 1.30 -14.09 5.51
N GLU A 87 0.23 -14.10 4.71
CA GLU A 87 -0.75 -15.21 4.66
C GLU A 87 -0.12 -16.54 4.21
N LEU A 88 0.92 -16.48 3.38
CA LEU A 88 1.70 -17.65 2.94
C LEU A 88 2.84 -18.02 3.91
N GLY A 89 3.03 -17.27 5.01
CA GLY A 89 4.14 -17.47 5.96
C GLY A 89 5.52 -17.10 5.41
N ILE A 90 5.58 -16.31 4.34
CA ILE A 90 6.84 -15.82 3.75
C ILE A 90 7.28 -14.59 4.54
N VAL A 91 8.25 -14.78 5.44
CA VAL A 91 8.94 -13.68 6.10
C VAL A 91 9.76 -12.92 5.05
N GLU A 92 9.62 -11.59 5.00
CA GLU A 92 10.40 -10.73 4.12
C GLU A 92 11.89 -10.85 4.46
N ASN A 93 12.61 -11.72 3.75
CA ASN A 93 14.05 -11.63 3.71
C ASN A 93 14.41 -10.46 2.79
N LEU A 94 14.89 -9.38 3.41
CA LEU A 94 15.57 -8.30 2.71
C LEU A 94 16.68 -8.95 1.86
N PRO A 95 16.74 -8.73 0.53
CA PRO A 95 17.84 -9.28 -0.25
C PRO A 95 19.16 -8.81 0.38
N PRO A 96 20.17 -9.69 0.52
CA PRO A 96 21.33 -9.49 1.40
C PRO A 96 22.27 -8.33 1.02
N ASN A 97 21.91 -7.49 0.05
CA ASN A 97 22.76 -6.46 -0.53
C ASN A 97 22.12 -5.05 -0.61
N LEU A 98 21.00 -4.78 0.06
CA LEU A 98 20.42 -3.41 0.06
C LEU A 98 21.35 -2.37 0.72
N ASP A 99 22.12 -2.78 1.73
CA ASP A 99 23.12 -1.90 2.39
C ASP A 99 24.34 -1.60 1.52
N ARG A 100 24.54 -2.36 0.43
CA ARG A 100 25.68 -2.21 -0.49
C ARG A 100 25.33 -1.46 -1.78
N GLY A 101 24.09 -0.98 -1.91
CA GLY A 101 23.55 -0.44 -3.15
C GLY A 101 23.24 -1.55 -4.17
N PHE A 102 22.20 -1.34 -4.97
CA PHE A 102 21.88 -2.23 -6.10
C PHE A 102 23.07 -2.25 -7.06
N PRO A 103 23.68 -3.42 -7.34
CA PRO A 103 24.56 -3.54 -8.48
C PRO A 103 23.67 -3.56 -9.73
N PHE A 104 23.88 -2.61 -10.63
CA PHE A 104 23.53 -2.84 -12.03
C PHE A 104 24.38 -3.99 -12.57
#